data_AF-A0A1H1VUD5-F1
#
_entry.id   AF-A0A1H1VUD5-F1
#
_cell.length_a   1.000
_cell.length_b   1.000
_cell.length_c   1.000
_cell.angle_alpha   90.00
_cell.angle_beta   90.00
_cell.angle_gamma   90.00
#
_symmetry.space_group_name_H-M   'P 1'
#
loop_
_entity.id
_entity.type
_entity.pdbx_description
1 polymer ?
#
loop_
_entity_poly.entity_id
_entity_poly.type
_entity_poly.pdbx_seq_one_letter_code
_entity_poly.pdbx_strand_id
1 'polypeptide(L)'
;MMIQLPGLAPNVRYRGPKDGPDIVRHEEGEVEWTVLWARYIVDGFAVSIGWDVGHPMGDFREPNKLTIEFDEVEYGTSENPSEESFEGGITTSLLRSIPMAHARALMREHHEQLSVASVRDEWAPFPSRVETDRDYTYVAAAYVALMKVSVEPIKRLAEWTDESIDTWSARLRRARAKGILEGKGRQAKVAPAYLQTRDQIWADMRARKEKPNGH
;
A
#
# COMPACT_ATOMS: atom_id res chain seq x y z
N MET A 1 -14.80 10.94 -3.78
CA MET A 1 -15.68 10.06 -4.58
C MET A 1 -16.17 9.00 -3.61
N MET A 2 -17.48 8.82 -3.37
CA MET A 2 -17.92 7.76 -2.45
C MET A 2 -17.67 6.39 -3.12
N ILE A 3 -16.79 5.59 -2.55
CA ILE A 3 -16.57 4.22 -2.99
C ILE A 3 -17.80 3.41 -2.58
N GLN A 4 -18.54 2.89 -3.56
CA GLN A 4 -19.63 1.97 -3.29
C GLN A 4 -19.02 0.62 -2.89
N LEU A 5 -19.14 0.28 -1.61
CA LEU A 5 -18.64 -0.99 -1.09
C LEU A 5 -19.53 -2.15 -1.58
N PRO A 6 -18.95 -3.31 -1.93
CA PRO A 6 -19.70 -4.53 -2.18
C PRO A 6 -20.61 -4.88 -0.99
N GLY A 7 -21.76 -5.50 -1.25
CA GLY A 7 -22.61 -6.01 -0.17
C GLY A 7 -21.91 -7.12 0.62
N LEU A 8 -22.21 -7.20 1.93
CA LEU A 8 -21.78 -8.29 2.78
C LEU A 8 -22.81 -9.43 2.76
N ALA A 9 -22.36 -10.67 2.94
CA ALA A 9 -23.25 -11.80 3.13
C ALA A 9 -24.02 -11.66 4.46
N PRO A 10 -25.22 -12.28 4.61
CA PRO A 10 -26.07 -12.08 5.78
C PRO A 10 -25.42 -12.47 7.11
N ASN A 11 -24.51 -13.44 7.09
CA ASN A 11 -23.75 -13.95 8.23
C ASN A 11 -22.46 -13.14 8.53
N VAL A 12 -22.22 -12.06 7.78
CA VAL A 12 -21.01 -11.24 7.90
C VAL A 12 -21.37 -9.84 8.36
N ARG A 13 -20.80 -9.42 9.50
CA ARG A 13 -20.96 -8.07 10.05
C ARG A 13 -19.62 -7.36 10.11
N TYR A 14 -19.52 -6.17 9.53
CA TYR A 14 -18.31 -5.34 9.64
C TYR A 14 -18.24 -4.66 11.02
N ARG A 15 -17.06 -4.65 11.65
CA ARG A 15 -16.79 -4.10 12.99
C ARG A 15 -15.70 -3.01 13.01
N GLY A 16 -15.20 -2.59 11.87
CA GLY A 16 -14.21 -1.51 11.80
C GLY A 16 -14.82 -0.10 11.79
N PRO A 17 -13.98 0.93 11.61
CA PRO A 17 -14.42 2.33 11.52
C PRO A 17 -15.45 2.54 10.40
N LYS A 18 -16.40 3.46 10.63
CA LYS A 18 -17.54 3.71 9.72
C LYS A 18 -17.10 4.13 8.31
N ASP A 19 -15.99 4.87 8.21
CA ASP A 19 -15.58 5.57 6.98
C ASP A 19 -14.25 5.05 6.39
N GLY A 20 -13.81 3.85 6.77
CA GLY A 20 -12.56 3.31 6.25
C GLY A 20 -11.97 2.16 7.05
N PRO A 21 -10.76 1.72 6.70
CA PRO A 21 -10.04 0.71 7.45
C PRO A 21 -9.51 1.27 8.77
N ASP A 22 -9.21 0.38 9.71
CA ASP A 22 -8.40 0.76 10.85
C ASP A 22 -6.92 0.85 10.43
N ILE A 23 -6.23 1.90 10.86
CA ILE A 23 -4.86 2.22 10.44
C ILE A 23 -3.96 2.08 11.66
N VAL A 24 -3.14 1.03 11.68
CA VAL A 24 -2.27 0.72 12.81
C VAL A 24 -0.81 0.84 12.38
N ARG A 25 -0.02 1.59 13.13
CA ARG A 25 1.44 1.63 12.95
C ARG A 25 2.08 0.53 13.79
N HIS A 26 2.97 -0.23 13.16
CA HIS A 26 3.75 -1.27 13.82
C HIS A 26 5.22 -0.87 13.80
N GLU A 27 5.89 -1.11 14.92
CA GLU A 27 7.32 -0.91 15.09
C GLU A 27 7.93 -2.25 15.53
N GLU A 28 8.91 -2.74 14.77
CA GLU A 28 9.71 -3.91 15.13
C GLU A 28 11.19 -3.56 14.96
N GLY A 29 11.89 -3.38 16.08
CA GLY A 29 13.25 -2.87 16.07
C GLY A 29 13.32 -1.44 15.52
N GLU A 30 14.09 -1.23 14.46
CA GLU A 30 14.23 0.07 13.78
C GLU A 30 13.27 0.23 12.58
N VAL A 31 12.37 -0.74 12.34
CA VAL A 31 11.46 -0.74 11.19
C VAL A 31 10.07 -0.33 11.64
N GLU A 32 9.56 0.78 11.10
CA GLU A 32 8.16 1.21 11.22
C GLU A 32 7.41 0.92 9.91
N TRP A 33 6.22 0.34 10.00
CA TRP A 33 5.32 0.20 8.87
C TRP A 33 3.86 0.36 9.26
N THR A 34 3.03 0.77 8.30
CA THR A 34 1.59 0.93 8.51
C THR A 34 0.85 -0.31 8.04
N VAL A 35 -0.13 -0.77 8.80
CA VAL A 35 -1.02 -1.87 8.45
C VAL A 35 -2.46 -1.38 8.44
N LEU A 36 -3.17 -1.68 7.36
CA LEU A 36 -4.59 -1.38 7.23
C LEU A 36 -5.42 -2.62 7.54
N TRP A 37 -6.33 -2.53 8.51
CA TRP A 37 -7.13 -3.64 9.04
C TRP A 37 -8.63 -3.48 8.75
N ALA A 38 -9.24 -4.54 8.21
CA ALA A 38 -10.69 -4.70 8.11
C ALA A 38 -11.12 -5.77 9.10
N ARG A 39 -12.02 -5.43 10.02
CA ARG A 39 -12.49 -6.35 11.06
C ARG A 39 -13.94 -6.74 10.82
N TYR A 40 -14.23 -8.03 10.94
CA TYR A 40 -15.54 -8.63 10.69
C TYR A 40 -15.91 -9.61 11.80
N ILE A 41 -17.20 -9.85 11.96
CA ILE A 41 -17.74 -11.06 12.57
C ILE A 41 -18.30 -11.92 11.44
N VAL A 42 -17.82 -13.15 11.30
CA VAL A 42 -18.24 -14.11 10.28
C VAL A 42 -18.65 -15.40 11.01
N ASP A 43 -19.94 -15.76 10.96
CA ASP A 43 -20.44 -16.98 11.63
C ASP A 43 -20.06 -17.06 13.13
N GLY A 44 -19.99 -15.91 13.81
CA GLY A 44 -19.58 -15.81 15.23
C GLY A 44 -18.07 -15.69 15.47
N PHE A 45 -17.24 -15.79 14.44
CA PHE A 45 -15.78 -15.63 14.54
C PHE A 45 -15.35 -14.19 14.28
N ALA A 46 -14.42 -13.68 15.09
CA ALA A 46 -13.75 -12.42 14.81
C ALA A 46 -12.69 -12.64 13.72
N VAL A 47 -12.86 -11.98 12.58
CA VAL A 47 -11.97 -12.08 11.42
C VAL A 47 -11.34 -10.73 11.13
N SER A 48 -10.02 -10.65 11.17
CA SER A 48 -9.24 -9.45 10.84
C SER A 48 -8.40 -9.69 9.60
N ILE A 49 -8.55 -8.81 8.60
CA ILE A 49 -7.85 -8.89 7.31
C ILE A 49 -6.96 -7.66 7.18
N GLY A 50 -5.65 -7.87 6.97
CA GLY A 50 -4.64 -6.83 7.01
C GLY A 50 -3.78 -6.72 5.75
N TRP A 51 -3.42 -5.49 5.38
CA TRP A 51 -2.43 -5.17 4.34
C TRP A 51 -1.31 -4.31 4.89
N ASP A 52 -0.07 -4.73 4.68
CA ASP A 52 1.09 -3.90 5.01
C ASP A 52 1.29 -2.85 3.91
N VAL A 53 1.46 -1.59 4.31
CA VAL A 53 1.67 -0.47 3.40
C VAL A 53 3.14 -0.11 3.36
N GLY A 54 3.68 0.08 2.15
CA GLY A 54 5.07 0.52 1.95
C GLY A 54 6.13 -0.53 2.25
N HIS A 55 5.74 -1.73 2.71
CA HIS A 55 6.64 -2.84 2.90
C HIS A 55 7.00 -3.49 1.54
N PRO A 56 8.27 -3.90 1.28
CA PRO A 56 8.66 -4.54 0.02
C PRO A 56 7.91 -5.83 -0.30
N MET A 57 7.28 -6.47 0.70
CA MET A 57 6.41 -7.63 0.52
C MET A 57 4.90 -7.27 0.38
N GLY A 58 4.53 -6.00 0.51
CA GLY A 58 3.15 -5.52 0.40
C GLY A 58 2.70 -5.44 -1.06
N ASP A 59 2.19 -6.53 -1.62
CA ASP A 59 1.36 -6.48 -2.84
C ASP A 59 -0.10 -6.38 -2.42
N PHE A 60 -0.78 -5.29 -2.82
CA PHE A 60 -2.20 -5.08 -2.53
C PHE A 60 -3.12 -6.16 -3.14
N ARG A 61 -2.61 -7.03 -4.02
CA ARG A 61 -3.40 -8.16 -4.57
C ARG A 61 -3.91 -9.11 -3.49
N GLU A 62 -3.13 -9.40 -2.47
CA GLU A 62 -3.46 -10.39 -1.43
C GLU A 62 -3.22 -9.81 -0.04
N PRO A 63 -4.04 -10.17 0.96
CA PRO A 63 -3.81 -9.68 2.32
C PRO A 63 -2.49 -10.26 2.84
N ASN A 64 -1.69 -9.41 3.47
CA ASN A 64 -0.46 -9.85 4.13
C ASN A 64 -0.76 -10.52 5.49
N LYS A 65 -1.94 -10.25 6.06
CA LYS A 65 -2.34 -10.74 7.37
C LYS A 65 -3.80 -11.20 7.36
N LEU A 66 -4.05 -12.36 7.94
CA LEU A 66 -5.39 -12.86 8.22
C LEU A 66 -5.39 -13.48 9.62
N THR A 67 -6.19 -12.92 10.52
CA THR A 67 -6.36 -13.42 11.88
C THR A 67 -7.80 -13.85 12.07
N ILE A 68 -8.00 -15.04 12.64
CA ILE A 68 -9.32 -15.56 13.01
C ILE A 68 -9.27 -15.90 14.49
N GLU A 69 -10.07 -15.20 15.27
CA GLU A 69 -10.18 -15.36 16.72
C GLU A 69 -11.59 -15.84 17.09
N PHE A 70 -11.65 -16.66 18.14
CA PHE A 70 -12.91 -17.06 18.74
C PHE A 70 -13.39 -15.91 19.63
N ASP A 71 -14.59 -15.40 19.38
CA ASP A 71 -15.17 -14.37 20.23
C ASP A 71 -15.73 -15.04 21.50
N GLU A 72 -14.96 -15.05 22.59
CA GLU A 72 -15.41 -15.57 23.89
C GLU A 72 -16.51 -14.71 24.53
N VAL A 73 -16.80 -13.51 23.99
CA VAL A 73 -17.58 -12.47 24.68
C VAL A 73 -19.10 -12.58 24.44
N GLU A 74 -19.57 -13.42 23.51
CA GLU A 74 -21.01 -13.72 23.35
C GLU A 74 -21.47 -14.97 24.13
N TYR A 75 -20.63 -15.52 25.02
CA TYR A 75 -20.95 -16.62 25.94
C TYR A 75 -20.97 -16.17 27.41
N GLY A 76 -21.73 -15.12 27.72
CA GLY A 76 -22.04 -14.71 29.09
C GLY A 76 -23.50 -14.98 29.45
N THR A 77 -23.74 -15.98 30.30
CA THR A 77 -25.02 -16.27 31.02
C THR A 77 -26.22 -16.74 30.20
N SER A 78 -26.19 -18.00 29.79
CA SER A 78 -27.39 -18.85 29.87
C SER A 78 -26.98 -20.28 30.22
N GLU A 79 -27.72 -20.89 31.14
CA GLU A 79 -27.50 -22.24 31.63
C GLU A 79 -27.46 -23.24 30.45
N ASN A 80 -26.36 -24.00 30.35
CA ASN A 80 -26.13 -25.10 29.41
C ASN A 80 -26.51 -24.83 27.94
N PRO A 81 -25.60 -24.26 27.12
CA PRO A 81 -25.49 -24.68 25.74
C PRO A 81 -24.74 -26.01 25.75
N SER A 82 -25.37 -27.04 25.21
CA SER A 82 -24.72 -28.30 24.87
C SER A 82 -23.33 -28.04 24.29
N GLU A 83 -22.35 -28.77 24.82
CA GLU A 83 -21.06 -29.05 24.19
C GLU A 83 -21.30 -29.79 22.85
N GLU A 84 -21.97 -29.14 21.89
CA GLU A 84 -21.75 -29.42 20.47
C GLU A 84 -20.37 -28.86 20.13
N SER A 85 -19.35 -29.54 20.65
CA SER A 85 -18.24 -30.06 19.86
C SER A 85 -17.94 -29.23 18.61
N PHE A 86 -17.39 -28.03 18.78
CA PHE A 86 -16.61 -27.36 17.72
C PHE A 86 -15.22 -28.02 17.60
N GLU A 87 -15.18 -29.36 17.57
CA GLU A 87 -14.00 -30.19 17.33
C GLU A 87 -13.50 -30.10 15.87
N GLY A 88 -14.18 -29.34 15.01
CA GLY A 88 -13.91 -29.28 13.57
C GLY A 88 -12.86 -28.27 13.11
N GLY A 89 -12.36 -27.39 14.00
CA GLY A 89 -11.42 -26.34 13.63
C GLY A 89 -11.98 -25.32 12.62
N ILE A 90 -11.11 -24.49 12.04
CA ILE A 90 -11.47 -23.52 10.99
C ILE A 90 -11.96 -24.29 9.76
N THR A 91 -13.25 -24.20 9.45
CA THR A 91 -13.86 -24.94 8.34
C THR A 91 -13.60 -24.26 6.99
N THR A 92 -13.62 -25.05 5.91
CA THR A 92 -13.58 -24.51 4.54
C THR A 92 -14.78 -23.63 4.21
N SER A 93 -15.91 -23.82 4.90
CA SER A 93 -17.08 -22.96 4.78
C SER A 93 -16.79 -21.57 5.34
N LEU A 94 -16.22 -21.48 6.54
CA LEU A 94 -15.82 -20.20 7.16
C LEU A 94 -14.85 -19.42 6.27
N LEU A 95 -13.82 -20.11 5.73
CA LEU A 95 -12.84 -19.49 4.83
C LEU A 95 -13.48 -18.89 3.57
N ARG A 96 -14.54 -19.51 3.03
CA ARG A 96 -15.27 -19.00 1.86
C ARG A 96 -16.18 -17.82 2.19
N SER A 97 -16.61 -17.71 3.45
CA SER A 97 -17.43 -16.59 3.94
C SER A 97 -16.63 -15.31 4.19
N ILE A 98 -15.28 -15.37 4.17
CA ILE A 98 -14.43 -14.20 4.41
C ILE A 98 -14.63 -13.15 3.31
N PRO A 99 -15.05 -11.91 3.65
CA PRO A 99 -15.49 -10.90 2.68
C PRO A 99 -14.32 -10.16 2.01
N MET A 100 -13.45 -10.89 1.30
CA MET A 100 -12.24 -10.36 0.67
C MET A 100 -12.49 -9.22 -0.32
N ALA A 101 -13.59 -9.30 -1.09
CA ALA A 101 -13.94 -8.25 -2.06
C ALA A 101 -14.29 -6.94 -1.36
N HIS A 102 -15.06 -7.00 -0.27
CA HIS A 102 -15.40 -5.84 0.54
C HIS A 102 -14.15 -5.25 1.20
N ALA A 103 -13.32 -6.09 1.82
CA ALA A 103 -12.09 -5.64 2.48
C ALA A 103 -11.17 -4.92 1.48
N ARG A 104 -10.92 -5.49 0.29
CA ARG A 104 -10.11 -4.81 -0.75
C ARG A 104 -10.72 -3.48 -1.20
N ALA A 105 -12.04 -3.40 -1.35
CA ALA A 105 -12.69 -2.14 -1.75
C ALA A 105 -12.54 -1.05 -0.67
N LEU A 106 -12.69 -1.43 0.60
CA LEU A 106 -12.51 -0.55 1.76
C LEU A 106 -11.07 0.01 1.84
N MET A 107 -10.09 -0.84 1.55
CA MET A 107 -8.67 -0.54 1.72
C MET A 107 -8.05 0.28 0.58
N ARG A 108 -8.59 0.16 -0.63
CA ARG A 108 -7.90 0.55 -1.87
C ARG A 108 -7.42 2.01 -1.87
N GLU A 109 -8.30 2.93 -1.51
CA GLU A 109 -7.98 4.36 -1.54
C GLU A 109 -6.94 4.72 -0.48
N HIS A 110 -7.13 4.25 0.76
CA HIS A 110 -6.17 4.48 1.85
C HIS A 110 -4.81 3.86 1.57
N HIS A 111 -4.80 2.63 1.02
CA HIS A 111 -3.57 1.96 0.61
C HIS A 111 -2.85 2.74 -0.49
N GLU A 112 -3.55 3.21 -1.53
CA GLU A 112 -2.95 4.04 -2.58
C GLU A 112 -2.41 5.36 -2.00
N GLN A 113 -3.19 6.08 -1.19
CA GLN A 113 -2.77 7.35 -0.60
C GLN A 113 -1.50 7.21 0.25
N LEU A 114 -1.47 6.22 1.14
CA LEU A 114 -0.32 5.98 2.00
C LEU A 114 0.89 5.44 1.23
N SER A 115 0.67 4.59 0.22
CA SER A 115 1.76 4.10 -0.65
C SER A 115 2.36 5.23 -1.48
N VAL A 116 1.53 6.13 -2.01
CA VAL A 116 1.95 7.34 -2.71
C VAL A 116 2.74 8.25 -1.76
N ALA A 117 2.27 8.46 -0.53
CA ALA A 117 3.00 9.23 0.48
C ALA A 117 4.37 8.60 0.81
N SER A 118 4.42 7.29 1.00
CA SER A 118 5.67 6.56 1.25
C SER A 118 6.69 6.73 0.11
N VAL A 119 6.23 6.58 -1.15
CA VAL A 119 7.10 6.83 -2.32
C VAL A 119 7.52 8.30 -2.38
N ARG A 120 6.62 9.25 -2.06
CA ARG A 120 6.97 10.67 -2.01
C ARG A 120 8.10 10.91 -1.02
N ASP A 121 7.98 10.38 0.19
CA ASP A 121 8.96 10.57 1.25
C ASP A 121 10.29 9.93 0.86
N GLU A 122 10.26 8.73 0.26
CA GLU A 122 11.46 8.04 -0.26
C GLU A 122 12.22 8.86 -1.31
N TRP A 123 11.50 9.50 -2.22
CA TRP A 123 12.04 10.23 -3.38
C TRP A 123 12.00 11.76 -3.19
N ALA A 124 11.85 12.25 -1.96
CA ALA A 124 11.99 13.66 -1.65
C ALA A 124 13.40 13.95 -1.09
N PRO A 125 13.97 15.15 -1.37
CA PRO A 125 13.45 16.20 -2.25
C PRO A 125 13.75 15.93 -3.73
N PHE A 126 12.82 16.33 -4.61
CA PHE A 126 13.05 16.30 -6.06
C PHE A 126 14.01 17.40 -6.52
N PRO A 127 14.81 17.15 -7.57
CA PRO A 127 15.61 18.19 -8.19
C PRO A 127 14.72 19.28 -8.80
N SER A 128 15.01 20.55 -8.48
CA SER A 128 14.25 21.70 -8.98
C SER A 128 14.47 21.98 -10.48
N ARG A 129 15.60 21.52 -11.03
CA ARG A 129 15.92 21.55 -12.46
C ARG A 129 16.38 20.18 -12.91
N VAL A 130 15.93 19.75 -14.09
CA VAL A 130 16.22 18.43 -14.67
C VAL A 130 17.00 18.62 -15.96
N GLU A 131 18.33 18.58 -15.87
CA GLU A 131 19.22 18.91 -16.98
C GLU A 131 20.16 17.75 -17.33
N THR A 132 20.63 17.04 -16.31
CA THR A 132 21.63 15.97 -16.46
C THR A 132 21.00 14.59 -16.59
N ASP A 133 21.76 13.63 -17.13
CA ASP A 133 21.32 12.23 -17.18
C ASP A 133 21.05 11.66 -15.78
N ARG A 134 21.77 12.13 -14.76
CA ARG A 134 21.51 11.79 -13.36
C ARG A 134 20.12 12.29 -12.93
N ASP A 135 19.74 13.51 -13.27
CA ASP A 135 18.41 14.05 -12.94
C ASP A 135 17.30 13.30 -13.67
N TYR A 136 17.49 12.99 -14.96
CA TYR A 136 16.53 12.19 -15.71
C TYR A 136 16.43 10.76 -15.17
N THR A 137 17.53 10.20 -14.64
CA THR A 137 17.52 8.90 -13.95
C THR A 137 16.72 8.97 -12.64
N TYR A 138 16.90 10.04 -11.86
CA TYR A 138 16.11 10.30 -10.65
C TYR A 138 14.61 10.32 -10.97
N VAL A 139 14.23 11.17 -11.93
CA VAL A 139 12.84 11.33 -12.37
C VAL A 139 12.25 10.01 -12.89
N ALA A 140 13.01 9.27 -13.70
CA ALA A 140 12.57 7.99 -14.23
C ALA A 140 12.35 6.96 -13.11
N ALA A 141 13.25 6.91 -12.13
CA ALA A 141 13.15 5.97 -11.02
C ALA A 141 11.94 6.26 -10.11
N ALA A 142 11.72 7.54 -9.76
CA ALA A 142 10.55 7.93 -8.98
C ALA A 142 9.23 7.67 -9.71
N TYR A 143 9.19 7.92 -11.03
CA TYR A 143 8.04 7.56 -11.87
C TYR A 143 7.77 6.05 -11.86
N VAL A 144 8.82 5.22 -11.97
CA VAL A 144 8.69 3.75 -11.93
C VAL A 144 8.22 3.27 -10.56
N ALA A 145 8.66 3.89 -9.46
CA ALA A 145 8.15 3.59 -8.13
C ALA A 145 6.66 3.91 -8.01
N LEU A 146 6.23 5.09 -8.48
CA LEU A 146 4.83 5.49 -8.50
C LEU A 146 3.93 4.60 -9.37
N MET A 147 4.44 4.12 -10.50
CA MET A 147 3.71 3.20 -11.39
C MET A 147 3.28 1.89 -10.70
N LYS A 148 3.94 1.51 -9.60
CA LYS A 148 3.57 0.32 -8.82
C LYS A 148 2.38 0.55 -7.90
N VAL A 149 2.17 1.79 -7.46
CA VAL A 149 1.25 2.13 -6.37
C VAL A 149 0.10 3.04 -6.79
N SER A 150 0.20 3.73 -7.94
CA SER A 150 -0.83 4.65 -8.43
C SER A 150 -1.21 4.41 -9.88
N VAL A 151 -2.48 4.66 -10.18
CA VAL A 151 -3.03 4.67 -11.54
C VAL A 151 -2.77 5.97 -12.29
N GLU A 152 -2.46 7.06 -11.58
CA GLU A 152 -2.19 8.40 -12.14
C GLU A 152 -0.80 8.94 -11.76
N PRO A 153 0.30 8.21 -12.05
CA PRO A 153 1.64 8.54 -11.52
C PRO A 153 2.16 9.92 -11.96
N ILE A 154 1.83 10.38 -13.18
CA ILE A 154 2.24 11.71 -13.66
C ILE A 154 1.54 12.82 -12.88
N LYS A 155 0.25 12.63 -12.57
CA LYS A 155 -0.52 13.58 -11.76
C LYS A 155 0.03 13.64 -10.33
N ARG A 156 0.42 12.49 -9.76
CA ARG A 156 1.07 12.47 -8.43
C ARG A 156 2.40 13.23 -8.42
N LEU A 157 3.23 13.06 -9.44
CA LEU A 157 4.48 13.84 -9.58
C LEU A 157 4.20 15.35 -9.68
N ALA A 158 3.19 15.73 -10.46
CA ALA A 158 2.75 17.12 -10.58
C ALA A 158 2.30 17.71 -9.23
N GLU A 159 1.48 16.97 -8.47
CA GLU A 159 1.02 17.34 -7.12
C GLU A 159 2.19 17.49 -6.13
N TRP A 160 3.23 16.65 -6.24
CA TRP A 160 4.36 16.66 -5.30
C TRP A 160 5.31 17.83 -5.48
N THR A 161 5.49 18.29 -6.72
CA THR A 161 6.48 19.31 -7.06
C THR A 161 5.87 20.64 -7.43
N ASP A 162 4.54 20.78 -7.35
CA ASP A 162 3.80 21.96 -7.80
C ASP A 162 4.13 22.34 -9.27
N GLU A 163 4.26 21.32 -10.12
CA GLU A 163 4.55 21.49 -11.54
C GLU A 163 3.41 20.95 -12.40
N SER A 164 3.29 21.44 -13.64
CA SER A 164 2.25 20.95 -14.55
C SER A 164 2.47 19.49 -15.00
N ILE A 165 1.36 18.79 -15.25
CA ILE A 165 1.37 17.44 -15.87
C ILE A 165 2.13 17.44 -17.20
N ASP A 166 2.05 18.52 -17.97
CA ASP A 166 2.76 18.67 -19.24
C ASP A 166 4.28 18.74 -19.05
N THR A 167 4.73 19.42 -17.99
CA THR A 167 6.16 19.49 -17.64
C THR A 167 6.70 18.10 -17.32
N TRP A 168 5.99 17.34 -16.48
CA TRP A 168 6.36 15.97 -16.16
C TRP A 168 6.31 15.04 -17.37
N SER A 169 5.28 15.18 -18.20
CA SER A 169 5.16 14.42 -19.46
C SER A 169 6.33 14.70 -20.41
N ALA A 170 6.76 15.96 -20.52
CA ALA A 170 7.92 16.36 -21.32
C ALA A 170 9.23 15.80 -20.76
N ARG A 171 9.43 15.86 -19.44
CA ARG A 171 10.60 15.28 -18.75
C ARG A 171 10.71 13.77 -18.98
N LEU A 172 9.61 13.04 -18.81
CA LEU A 172 9.57 11.59 -19.06
C LEU A 172 9.75 11.25 -20.54
N ARG A 173 9.27 12.09 -21.47
CA ARG A 173 9.56 11.92 -22.91
C ARG A 173 11.05 12.08 -23.21
N ARG A 174 11.72 13.07 -22.62
CA ARG A 174 13.17 13.24 -22.74
C ARG A 174 13.95 12.09 -22.12
N ALA A 175 13.54 11.60 -20.94
CA ALA A 175 14.16 10.42 -20.32
C ALA A 175 14.08 9.19 -21.24
N ARG A 176 12.96 8.98 -21.94
CA ARG A 176 12.83 7.94 -22.97
C ARG A 176 13.72 8.19 -24.19
N ALA A 177 13.77 9.43 -24.68
CA ALA A 177 14.61 9.79 -25.83
C ALA A 177 16.11 9.59 -25.55
N LYS A 178 16.54 9.74 -24.29
CA LYS A 178 17.89 9.45 -23.82
C LYS A 178 18.16 7.96 -23.58
N GLY A 179 17.15 7.09 -23.71
CA GLY A 179 17.28 5.67 -23.38
C GLY A 179 17.38 5.36 -21.89
N ILE A 180 17.06 6.32 -21.01
CA ILE A 180 17.09 6.14 -19.54
C ILE A 180 15.83 5.41 -19.06
N LEU A 181 14.68 5.76 -19.63
CA LEU A 181 13.39 5.15 -19.32
C LEU A 181 12.95 4.27 -20.49
N GLU A 182 12.74 2.98 -20.21
CA GLU A 182 12.23 2.01 -21.18
C GLU A 182 10.77 1.66 -20.88
N GLY A 183 10.03 1.29 -21.92
CA GLY A 183 8.64 0.85 -21.79
C GLY A 183 7.62 1.97 -21.53
N LYS A 184 6.36 1.55 -21.36
CA LYS A 184 5.21 2.42 -21.08
C LYS A 184 4.31 1.76 -20.03
N GLY A 185 3.60 2.59 -19.26
CA GLY A 185 2.68 2.11 -18.22
C GLY A 185 3.38 1.19 -17.22
N ARG A 186 2.75 0.05 -16.89
CA ARG A 186 3.26 -0.91 -15.91
C ARG A 186 4.55 -1.64 -16.32
N GLN A 187 4.94 -1.54 -17.59
CA GLN A 187 6.20 -2.09 -18.10
C GLN A 187 7.34 -1.06 -18.05
N ALA A 188 7.08 0.15 -17.55
CA ALA A 188 8.09 1.17 -17.41
C ALA A 188 9.20 0.72 -16.45
N LYS A 189 10.45 0.85 -16.88
CA LYS A 189 11.64 0.52 -16.07
C LYS A 189 12.80 1.44 -16.42
N VAL A 190 13.70 1.64 -15.46
CA VAL A 190 14.99 2.27 -15.74
C VAL A 190 15.84 1.31 -16.57
N ALA A 191 16.45 1.80 -17.63
CA ALA A 191 17.28 0.99 -18.52
C ALA A 191 18.50 0.41 -17.78
N PRO A 192 18.97 -0.80 -18.15
CA PRO A 192 20.09 -1.46 -17.48
C PRO A 192 21.35 -0.59 -17.32
N ALA A 193 21.66 0.23 -18.33
CA ALA A 193 22.83 1.11 -18.33
C ALA A 193 22.80 2.18 -17.22
N TYR A 194 21.62 2.52 -16.68
CA TYR A 194 21.43 3.56 -15.68
C TYR A 194 21.10 3.01 -14.29
N LEU A 195 21.09 1.68 -14.10
CA LEU A 195 20.81 1.07 -12.80
C LEU A 195 21.83 1.46 -11.73
N GLN A 196 23.12 1.51 -12.08
CA GLN A 196 24.16 1.95 -11.15
C GLN A 196 23.93 3.41 -10.71
N THR A 197 23.54 4.29 -11.64
CA THR A 197 23.22 5.69 -11.33
C THR A 197 21.98 5.79 -10.44
N ARG A 198 20.94 4.99 -10.70
CA ARG A 198 19.76 4.88 -9.83
C ARG A 198 20.15 4.46 -8.41
N ASP A 199 21.00 3.44 -8.28
CA ASP A 199 21.39 2.89 -6.99
C ASP A 199 22.23 3.90 -6.19
N GLN A 200 23.11 4.65 -6.87
CA GLN A 200 23.85 5.77 -6.28
C GLN A 200 22.91 6.88 -5.81
N ILE A 201 21.92 7.27 -6.63
CA ILE A 201 20.93 8.29 -6.23
C ILE A 201 20.20 7.83 -4.97
N TRP A 202 19.79 6.57 -4.92
CA TRP A 202 19.08 6.03 -3.77
C TRP A 202 19.94 5.96 -2.50
N ALA A 203 21.21 5.56 -2.64
CA ALA A 203 22.17 5.60 -1.54
C ALA A 203 22.39 7.03 -1.03
N ASP A 204 22.55 8.01 -1.92
CA ASP A 204 22.71 9.41 -1.56
C ASP A 204 21.48 9.95 -0.80
N MET A 205 20.28 9.57 -1.22
CA MET A 205 19.04 9.98 -0.56
C MET A 205 18.93 9.40 0.85
N ARG A 206 19.23 8.11 1.03
CA ARG A 206 19.23 7.46 2.36
C ARG A 206 20.25 8.09 3.29
N ALA A 207 21.48 8.32 2.80
CA ALA A 207 22.54 8.94 3.59
C ALA A 207 22.18 10.37 4.07
N ARG A 208 21.36 11.09 3.31
CA ARG A 208 20.84 12.41 3.73
C ARG A 208 19.77 12.31 4.82
N LYS A 209 18.95 11.27 4.81
CA LYS A 209 17.90 11.06 5.83
C LYS A 209 18.49 10.64 7.18
N GLU A 210 19.53 9.82 7.17
CA GLU A 210 20.22 9.35 8.39
C GLU A 210 21.05 10.44 9.08
N LYS A 211 21.30 11.55 8.40
CA LYS A 211 21.93 12.74 8.97
C LYS A 211 20.88 13.86 9.09
N PRO A 212 19.88 13.75 9.98
CA PRO A 212 19.07 14.91 10.31
C PRO A 212 20.03 15.90 10.97
N ASN A 213 20.18 17.08 10.37
CA ASN A 213 21.19 18.08 10.74
C ASN A 213 21.43 18.16 12.26
N GLY A 214 22.66 17.85 12.67
CA GLY A 214 23.26 18.50 13.83
C GLY A 214 23.41 19.98 13.52
N HIS A 215 22.40 20.75 13.91
CA HIS A 215 22.45 22.20 14.07
C HIS A 215 22.03 22.53 15.49
#